data_AF-A0A1K2I7Z4-F1
#
_entry.id   AF-A0A1K2I7Z4-F1
#
_cell.length_a   1.000
_cell.length_b   1.000
_cell.length_c   1.000
_cell.angle_alpha   90.00
_cell.angle_beta   90.00
_cell.angle_gamma   90.00
#
_symmetry.space_group_name_H-M   'P 1'
#
loop_
_entity.id
_entity.type
_entity.pdbx_description
1 polymer ?
#
loop_
_entity_poly.entity_id
_entity_poly.type
_entity_poly.pdbx_seq_one_letter_code
_entity_poly.pdbx_strand_id
1 'polypeptide(L)'
;MGKAKQAWIDVAVAALAKTYTPYSHFPVGACLVTKSGRTYQGVNIENASYGLTNCAERTAFFKAVSEPDMSVTLIGDHGVQKQTTVGALLPYTFTKADL
;
A
#
# COMPACT_ATOMS: atom_id res chain seq x y z
N MET A 1 4.75 -16.07 -17.58
CA MET A 1 4.55 -14.73 -16.97
C MET A 1 5.32 -13.72 -17.82
N GLY A 2 4.70 -12.60 -18.21
CA GLY A 2 5.37 -11.54 -18.96
C GLY A 2 6.37 -10.78 -18.08
N LYS A 3 7.38 -10.13 -18.69
CA LYS A 3 8.30 -9.26 -17.96
C LYS A 3 7.55 -8.06 -17.38
N ALA A 4 7.86 -7.68 -16.14
CA ALA A 4 7.37 -6.43 -15.55
C ALA A 4 7.86 -5.23 -16.37
N LYS A 5 7.06 -4.16 -16.44
CA LYS A 5 7.50 -2.90 -17.07
C LYS A 5 8.68 -2.33 -16.28
N GLN A 6 9.69 -1.80 -16.98
CA GLN A 6 10.88 -1.22 -16.34
C GLN A 6 10.49 -0.13 -15.31
N ALA A 7 9.52 0.72 -15.66
CA ALA A 7 9.01 1.75 -14.75
C ALA A 7 8.50 1.20 -13.40
N TRP A 8 7.97 -0.02 -13.35
CA TRP A 8 7.52 -0.63 -12.08
C TRP A 8 8.70 -1.09 -11.23
N ILE A 9 9.76 -1.59 -11.87
CA ILE A 9 11.02 -1.96 -11.22
C ILE A 9 11.67 -0.70 -10.64
N ASP A 10 11.73 0.38 -11.42
CA ASP A 10 12.32 1.64 -10.99
C ASP A 10 11.62 2.22 -9.75
N VAL A 11 10.27 2.11 -9.68
CA VAL A 11 9.48 2.50 -8.50
C VAL A 11 9.84 1.67 -7.26
N ALA A 12 10.04 0.36 -7.41
CA ALA A 12 10.44 -0.51 -6.30
C ALA A 12 11.89 -0.23 -5.85
N VAL A 13 12.82 -0.03 -6.78
CA VAL A 13 14.22 0.30 -6.50
C VAL A 13 14.32 1.64 -5.78
N ALA A 14 13.58 2.66 -6.23
CA ALA A 14 13.56 3.97 -5.57
C ALA A 14 13.01 3.91 -4.13
N ALA A 15 12.23 2.88 -3.76
CA ALA A 15 11.73 2.72 -2.40
C ALA A 15 12.82 2.27 -1.41
N LEU A 16 13.91 1.64 -1.89
CA LEU A 16 15.01 1.15 -1.04
C LEU A 16 15.63 2.26 -0.17
N ALA A 17 15.68 3.50 -0.67
CA ALA A 17 16.20 4.64 0.06
C ALA A 17 15.35 5.06 1.28
N LYS A 18 14.15 4.47 1.45
CA LYS A 18 13.19 4.81 2.52
C LYS A 18 13.01 3.68 3.54
N THR A 19 13.77 2.59 3.43
CA THR A 19 13.62 1.44 4.33
C THR A 19 14.11 1.80 5.73
N TYR A 20 13.46 1.24 6.75
CA TYR A 20 13.96 1.26 8.12
C TYR A 20 14.44 -0.15 8.46
N THR A 21 15.73 -0.39 8.26
CA THR A 21 16.34 -1.74 8.38
C THR A 21 17.62 -1.73 9.22
N PRO A 22 17.60 -1.23 10.46
CA PRO A 22 18.80 -1.14 11.27
C PRO A 22 19.25 -2.48 11.85
N TYR A 23 18.43 -3.55 11.78
CA TYR A 23 18.73 -4.83 12.41
C TYR A 23 19.26 -5.86 11.40
N SER A 24 18.57 -6.08 10.28
CA SER A 24 19.04 -7.02 9.25
C SER A 24 19.99 -6.41 8.23
N HIS A 25 19.97 -5.09 8.08
CA HIS A 25 20.65 -4.37 6.99
C HIS A 25 20.25 -4.85 5.59
N PHE A 26 19.04 -5.42 5.45
CA PHE A 26 18.53 -5.95 4.19
C PHE A 26 17.35 -5.10 3.68
N PRO A 27 17.60 -4.08 2.85
CA PRO A 27 16.56 -3.21 2.33
C PRO A 27 15.72 -3.93 1.26
N VAL A 28 14.40 -3.86 1.39
CA VAL A 28 13.43 -4.42 0.44
C VAL A 28 12.44 -3.33 0.02
N GLY A 29 12.31 -3.14 -1.28
CA GLY A 29 11.35 -2.22 -1.90
C GLY A 29 10.30 -2.98 -2.70
N ALA A 30 9.06 -2.49 -2.70
CA ALA A 30 7.95 -3.07 -3.43
C ALA A 30 7.20 -2.00 -4.26
N CYS A 31 6.67 -2.44 -5.41
CA CYS A 31 5.78 -1.64 -6.25
C CYS A 31 4.48 -2.43 -6.48
N LEU A 32 3.40 -1.98 -5.85
CA LEU A 32 2.06 -2.51 -6.11
C LEU A 32 1.44 -1.72 -7.25
N VAL A 33 0.91 -2.41 -8.26
CA VAL A 33 0.24 -1.79 -9.41
C VAL A 33 -1.23 -2.19 -9.43
N THR A 34 -2.13 -1.22 -9.41
CA THR A 34 -3.58 -1.48 -9.46
C THR A 34 -4.06 -1.74 -10.89
N LYS A 35 -5.33 -2.17 -11.03
CA LYS A 35 -5.98 -2.31 -12.34
C LYS A 35 -6.05 -0.99 -13.13
N SER A 36 -6.09 0.15 -12.46
CA SER A 36 -6.03 1.49 -13.10
C SER A 36 -4.63 1.91 -13.52
N GLY A 37 -3.60 1.09 -13.24
CA GLY A 37 -2.21 1.41 -13.51
C GLY A 37 -1.55 2.30 -12.46
N ARG A 38 -2.26 2.70 -11.40
CA ARG A 38 -1.70 3.46 -10.27
C ARG A 38 -0.72 2.60 -9.50
N THR A 39 0.41 3.19 -9.12
CA THR A 39 1.50 2.49 -8.41
C THR A 39 1.63 2.96 -6.97
N TYR A 40 1.85 2.02 -6.05
CA TYR A 40 2.12 2.30 -4.64
C TYR A 40 3.45 1.70 -4.22
N GLN A 41 4.32 2.54 -3.65
CA GLN A 41 5.58 2.10 -3.07
C GLN A 41 5.35 1.47 -1.70
N GLY A 42 6.11 0.43 -1.40
CA GLY A 42 6.25 -0.12 -0.06
C GLY A 42 7.70 -0.41 0.30
N VAL A 43 7.99 -0.40 1.60
CA VAL A 43 9.31 -0.64 2.18
C VAL A 43 9.19 -1.56 3.38
N ASN A 44 10.20 -2.36 3.64
CA ASN A 44 10.28 -3.06 4.91
C ASN A 44 10.64 -2.07 6.03
N ILE A 45 9.96 -2.25 7.15
CA ILE A 45 10.11 -1.45 8.38
C ILE A 45 10.31 -2.44 9.50
N GLU A 46 11.53 -2.51 10.00
CA GLU A 46 11.88 -3.41 11.07
C GLU A 46 11.50 -2.85 12.44
N ASN A 47 11.52 -3.73 13.42
CA ASN A 47 11.25 -3.40 14.80
C ASN A 47 12.19 -4.19 15.71
N ALA A 48 12.51 -3.65 16.89
CA ALA A 48 13.32 -4.35 17.90
C ALA A 48 12.70 -5.70 18.30
N SER A 49 11.36 -5.77 18.33
CA SER A 49 10.64 -7.04 18.40
C SER A 49 10.46 -7.58 16.98
N TYR A 50 11.31 -8.52 16.57
CA TYR A 50 11.42 -8.95 15.17
C TYR A 50 10.11 -9.47 14.56
N GLY A 51 9.23 -10.05 15.38
CA GLY A 51 7.90 -10.50 14.92
C GLY A 51 6.98 -9.37 14.45
N LEU A 52 7.28 -8.11 14.80
CA LEU A 52 6.52 -6.93 14.39
C LEU A 52 7.09 -6.27 13.13
N THR A 53 8.17 -6.77 12.56
CA THR A 53 8.71 -6.27 11.28
C THR A 53 7.62 -6.30 10.21
N ASN A 54 7.44 -5.19 9.51
CA ASN A 54 6.52 -5.08 8.39
C ASN A 54 7.27 -5.27 7.07
N CYS A 55 6.75 -6.10 6.19
CA CYS A 55 7.38 -6.37 4.89
C CYS A 55 7.05 -5.25 3.88
N ALA A 56 7.86 -5.11 2.84
CA ALA A 56 7.67 -4.08 1.83
C ALA A 56 6.32 -4.20 1.10
N GLU A 57 5.91 -5.42 0.80
CA GLU A 57 4.66 -5.76 0.13
C GLU A 57 3.47 -5.35 0.98
N ARG A 58 3.50 -5.65 2.29
CA ARG A 58 2.45 -5.25 3.23
C ARG A 58 2.33 -3.73 3.32
N THR A 59 3.45 -3.01 3.38
CA THR A 59 3.46 -1.55 3.32
C THR A 59 2.81 -1.03 2.02
N ALA A 60 3.14 -1.61 0.86
CA ALA A 60 2.54 -1.21 -0.41
C ALA A 60 1.02 -1.46 -0.44
N PHE A 61 0.56 -2.60 0.10
CA PHE A 61 -0.86 -2.92 0.25
C PHE A 61 -1.57 -1.95 1.20
N PHE A 62 -1.02 -1.69 2.39
CA PHE A 62 -1.63 -0.77 3.36
C PHE A 62 -1.77 0.62 2.78
N LYS A 63 -0.75 1.11 2.07
CA LYS A 63 -0.83 2.38 1.37
C LYS A 63 -1.95 2.37 0.33
N ALA A 64 -1.96 1.39 -0.55
CA ALA A 64 -2.99 1.28 -1.58
C ALA A 64 -4.40 1.23 -0.97
N VAL A 65 -4.61 0.41 0.05
CA VAL A 65 -5.90 0.21 0.71
C VAL A 65 -6.36 1.44 1.47
N SER A 66 -5.44 2.26 1.99
CA SER A 66 -5.79 3.50 2.70
C SER A 66 -6.21 4.65 1.79
N GLU A 67 -6.06 4.52 0.47
CA GLU A 67 -6.30 5.62 -0.45
C GLU A 67 -7.80 5.81 -0.72
N PRO A 68 -8.30 7.06 -0.76
CA PRO A 68 -9.74 7.33 -0.90
C PRO A 68 -10.39 6.74 -2.15
N ASP A 69 -9.63 6.55 -3.22
CA ASP A 69 -10.07 5.97 -4.50
C ASP A 69 -10.03 4.44 -4.52
N MET A 70 -9.49 3.78 -3.49
CA MET A 70 -9.48 2.32 -3.42
C MET A 70 -10.91 1.79 -3.46
N SER A 71 -11.21 1.01 -4.50
CA SER A 71 -12.52 0.37 -4.66
C SER A 71 -12.67 -0.77 -3.66
N VAL A 72 -13.83 -0.82 -3.00
CA VAL A 72 -14.19 -1.86 -2.04
C VAL A 72 -15.59 -2.39 -2.34
N THR A 73 -15.78 -3.67 -2.06
CA THR A 73 -17.10 -4.31 -2.11
C THR A 73 -17.50 -4.67 -0.69
N LEU A 74 -18.59 -4.07 -0.22
CA LEU A 74 -19.20 -4.41 1.05
C LEU A 74 -20.18 -5.56 0.84
N ILE A 75 -20.14 -6.55 1.73
CA ILE A 75 -21.06 -7.70 1.74
C ILE A 75 -21.76 -7.72 3.10
N GLY A 76 -23.08 -7.56 3.11
CA GLY A 76 -23.90 -7.67 4.31
C GLY A 76 -24.15 -9.14 4.71
N ASP A 77 -24.62 -9.34 5.94
CA ASP A 77 -25.04 -10.62 6.51
C ASP A 77 -26.13 -11.35 5.70
N HIS A 78 -27.00 -10.59 5.02
CA HIS A 78 -27.99 -11.12 4.09
C HIS A 78 -27.51 -11.26 2.63
N GLY A 79 -26.19 -11.17 2.40
CA GLY A 79 -25.59 -11.30 1.07
C GLY A 79 -25.77 -10.08 0.17
N VAL A 80 -26.35 -8.98 0.68
CA VAL A 80 -26.46 -7.71 -0.05
C VAL A 80 -25.07 -7.15 -0.33
N GLN A 81 -24.79 -6.83 -1.58
CA GLN A 81 -23.49 -6.27 -1.99
C GLN A 81 -23.62 -4.80 -2.38
N LYS A 82 -22.64 -3.99 -1.96
CA LYS A 82 -22.50 -2.60 -2.38
C LYS A 82 -21.05 -2.31 -2.77
N GLN A 83 -20.84 -1.91 -4.02
CA GLN A 83 -19.55 -1.42 -4.48
C GLN A 83 -19.42 0.07 -4.19
N THR A 84 -18.29 0.48 -3.64
CA THR A 84 -17.99 1.88 -3.30
C THR A 84 -16.47 2.09 -3.19
N THR A 85 -16.03 3.20 -2.62
CA THR A 85 -14.61 3.45 -2.34
C THR A 85 -14.36 3.73 -0.87
N VAL A 86 -13.12 3.59 -0.42
CA VAL A 86 -12.71 3.91 0.96
C VAL A 86 -13.08 5.36 1.33
N GLY A 87 -12.86 6.31 0.42
CA GLY A 87 -13.20 7.72 0.64
C GLY A 87 -14.70 7.97 0.77
N ALA A 88 -15.53 7.27 0.00
CA ALA A 88 -16.98 7.38 0.10
C ALA A 88 -17.54 6.85 1.43
N LEU A 89 -16.79 5.97 2.12
CA LEU A 89 -17.12 5.50 3.47
C LEU A 89 -16.69 6.49 4.57
N LEU A 90 -15.83 7.46 4.24
CA LEU A 90 -15.27 8.43 5.18
C LEU A 90 -15.48 9.89 4.65
N PRO A 91 -16.73 10.37 4.52
CA PRO A 91 -17.05 11.65 3.88
C PRO A 91 -16.53 12.90 4.61
N TYR A 92 -16.01 12.75 5.82
CA TYR A 92 -15.46 13.83 6.66
C TYR A 92 -14.01 13.56 7.05
N THR A 93 -13.25 12.93 6.14
CA THR A 93 -11.82 12.67 6.37
C THR A 93 -11.09 14.00 6.55
N PHE A 94 -10.26 14.09 7.59
CA PHE A 94 -9.39 15.25 7.83
C PHE A 94 -8.42 15.45 6.68
N THR A 95 -8.34 16.66 6.16
CA THR A 95 -7.53 17.04 5.00
C THR A 95 -6.53 18.13 5.35
N LYS A 96 -5.67 18.48 4.39
CA LYS A 96 -4.78 19.64 4.54
C LYS A 96 -5.50 20.97 4.65
N ALA A 97 -6.78 21.07 4.25
CA ALA A 97 -7.56 22.29 4.39
C ALA A 97 -8.03 22.52 5.84
N ASP A 98 -7.97 21.48 6.67
CA ASP A 98 -8.34 21.51 8.09
C ASP A 98 -7.13 21.81 9.00
N LEU A 99 -5.92 21.92 8.41
CA LEU A 99 -4.69 22.39 9.06
C LEU A 99 -4.62 23.92 9.01
#